data_AF-A0A125Q9H7-F1
#
_entry.id   AF-A0A125Q9H7-F1
#
_cell.length_a   1.000
_cell.length_b   1.000
_cell.length_c   1.000
_cell.angle_alpha   90.00
_cell.angle_beta   90.00
_cell.angle_gamma   90.00
#
_symmetry.space_group_name_H-M   'P 1'
#
loop_
_entity.id
_entity.type
_entity.pdbx_description
1 polymer ?
#
loop_
_entity_poly.entity_id
_entity_poly.type
_entity_poly.pdbx_seq_one_letter_code
_entity_poly.pdbx_strand_id
1 'polypeptide(L)'
;MPAAPNANARRCGECTACCDGWLKIRIGDHDVKPGHPCPFSGAGKCAIYDTRPVDPCRNFVCGWLAPTSPLPEWMRPDRSHLIFLPASFTWRTIPVDVAVAVGARPRAKARAWLEAFSRDARRPLLLQADGEWQAHGPPDFLHDMVERLARTDDPTRS
;
A
#
# COMPACT_ATOMS: atom_id res chain seq x y z
N MET A 1 -32.75 -2.65 -3.36
CA MET A 1 -32.55 -3.24 -2.02
C MET A 1 -31.17 -2.83 -1.54
N PRO A 2 -30.99 -2.22 -0.36
CA PRO A 2 -29.66 -1.93 0.15
C PRO A 2 -29.03 -3.25 0.62
N ALA A 3 -27.79 -3.51 0.18
CA ALA A 3 -27.02 -4.65 0.66
C ALA A 3 -26.82 -4.54 2.17
N ALA A 4 -27.07 -5.63 2.91
CA ALA A 4 -26.82 -5.70 4.34
C ALA A 4 -25.33 -5.39 4.65
N PRO A 5 -25.03 -4.72 5.77
CA PRO A 5 -23.64 -4.42 6.13
C PRO A 5 -22.89 -5.72 6.36
N ASN A 6 -21.79 -5.88 5.63
CA ASN A 6 -20.96 -7.08 5.66
C ASN A 6 -20.35 -7.20 7.07
N ALA A 7 -20.77 -8.20 7.86
CA ALA A 7 -20.36 -8.40 9.26
C ALA A 7 -18.85 -8.66 9.44
N ASN A 8 -18.11 -8.83 8.33
CA ASN A 8 -16.66 -9.03 8.28
C ASN A 8 -15.89 -7.80 7.77
N ALA A 9 -16.49 -6.61 7.77
CA ALA A 9 -15.79 -5.39 7.38
C ALA A 9 -14.61 -5.11 8.34
N ARG A 10 -13.39 -5.23 7.82
CA ARG A 10 -12.16 -4.91 8.55
C ARG A 10 -12.16 -3.46 9.00
N ARG A 11 -11.49 -3.20 10.12
CA ARG A 11 -11.28 -1.86 10.66
C ARG A 11 -9.80 -1.67 10.94
N CYS A 12 -9.30 -0.45 10.74
CA CYS A 12 -7.91 -0.11 11.07
C CYS A 12 -7.60 -0.42 12.55
N GLY A 13 -8.54 -0.16 13.46
CA GLY A 13 -8.30 -0.25 14.88
C GLY A 13 -7.17 0.71 15.27
N GLU A 14 -6.11 0.18 15.87
CA GLU A 14 -4.91 0.93 16.26
C GLU A 14 -3.86 1.08 15.14
N CYS A 15 -4.09 0.49 13.96
CA CYS A 15 -3.13 0.54 12.86
C CYS A 15 -3.12 1.94 12.21
N THR A 16 -1.96 2.61 12.27
CA THR A 16 -1.71 3.92 11.65
C THR A 16 -0.71 3.89 10.49
N ALA A 17 -0.26 2.71 10.06
CA ALA A 17 0.84 2.57 9.09
C ALA A 17 0.72 3.45 7.84
N CYS A 18 -0.46 3.57 7.23
CA CYS A 18 -0.64 4.41 6.03
C CYS A 18 -0.44 5.91 6.30
N CYS A 19 -0.51 6.34 7.56
CA CYS A 19 -0.29 7.71 8.01
C CYS A 19 1.10 7.92 8.64
N ASP A 20 1.85 6.87 8.92
CA ASP A 20 3.15 6.93 9.62
C ASP A 20 4.31 7.39 8.73
N GLY A 21 4.01 7.92 7.54
CA GLY A 21 5.03 8.50 6.65
C GLY A 21 5.70 7.49 5.73
N TRP A 22 5.08 6.37 5.38
CA TRP A 22 5.66 5.45 4.39
C TRP A 22 5.21 5.75 2.96
N LEU A 23 4.00 6.28 2.81
CA LEU A 23 3.41 6.66 1.52
C LEU A 23 3.73 8.12 1.20
N LYS A 24 3.79 8.47 -0.09
CA LYS A 24 3.87 9.86 -0.56
C LYS A 24 2.46 10.39 -0.86
N ILE A 25 1.83 11.03 0.13
CA ILE A 25 0.48 11.61 0.03
C ILE A 25 0.47 13.03 0.60
N ARG A 26 -0.55 13.82 0.24
CA ARG A 26 -0.75 15.16 0.82
C ARG A 26 -2.09 15.23 1.54
N ILE A 27 -2.09 15.68 2.78
CA ILE A 27 -3.29 15.82 3.63
C ILE A 27 -3.45 17.31 3.96
N GLY A 28 -4.36 17.98 3.25
CA GLY A 28 -4.44 19.45 3.30
C GLY A 28 -3.12 20.07 2.85
N ASP A 29 -2.49 20.84 3.74
CA ASP A 29 -1.20 21.48 3.50
C ASP A 29 0.01 20.67 4.00
N HIS A 30 -0.21 19.42 4.43
CA HIS A 30 0.85 18.56 4.98
C HIS A 30 1.25 17.47 4.00
N ASP A 31 2.53 17.45 3.62
CA ASP A 31 3.13 16.32 2.92
C ASP A 31 3.45 15.19 3.91
N VAL A 32 2.91 14.01 3.62
CA VAL A 32 3.25 12.76 4.32
C VAL A 32 4.13 11.94 3.37
N LYS A 33 5.31 11.56 3.82
CA LYS A 33 6.35 10.86 3.04
C LYS A 33 7.39 10.24 3.97
N PRO A 34 8.31 9.38 3.48
CA PRO A 34 9.40 8.83 4.29
C PRO A 34 10.08 9.89 5.17
N GLY A 35 10.11 9.64 6.48
CA GLY A 35 10.65 10.55 7.51
C GLY A 35 9.72 11.67 7.97
N HIS A 36 8.54 11.83 7.35
CA HIS A 36 7.56 12.87 7.65
C HIS A 36 6.16 12.24 7.84
N PRO A 37 5.86 11.72 9.05
CA PRO A 37 4.54 11.16 9.34
C PRO A 37 3.45 12.24 9.33
N CYS A 38 2.20 11.81 9.18
CA CYS A 38 1.05 12.70 9.33
C CYS A 38 1.05 13.35 10.73
N PRO A 39 0.98 14.68 10.85
CA PRO A 39 1.04 15.36 12.14
C PRO A 39 -0.16 15.05 13.05
N PHE A 40 -1.26 14.55 12.47
CA PHE A 40 -2.46 14.16 13.19
C PHE A 40 -2.46 12.68 13.60
N SER A 41 -1.47 11.89 13.18
CA SER A 41 -1.35 10.47 13.49
C SER A 41 -0.39 10.29 14.67
N GLY A 42 -0.84 9.67 15.76
CA GLY A 42 0.00 9.42 16.92
C GLY A 42 -0.64 8.47 17.92
N ALA A 43 0.17 7.69 18.62
CA ALA A 43 -0.27 6.70 19.62
C ALA A 43 -1.40 5.77 19.11
N GLY A 44 -1.28 5.30 17.87
CA GLY A 44 -2.24 4.37 17.25
C GLY A 44 -3.60 4.99 16.87
N LYS A 45 -3.72 6.32 16.86
CA LYS A 45 -4.97 7.02 16.54
C LYS A 45 -4.77 8.28 15.71
N CYS A 46 -5.84 8.71 15.06
CA CYS A 46 -5.91 10.00 14.35
C CYS A 46 -6.59 11.04 15.25
N ALA A 47 -5.92 12.16 15.51
CA ALA A 47 -6.44 13.27 16.32
C ALA A 47 -7.64 13.99 15.67
N ILE A 48 -7.80 13.88 14.34
CA ILE A 48 -8.88 14.51 13.57
C ILE A 48 -9.81 13.48 12.92
N TYR A 49 -9.97 12.29 13.50
CA TYR A 49 -10.62 11.14 12.85
C TYR A 49 -12.00 11.47 12.23
N ASP A 50 -12.83 12.20 12.96
CA ASP A 50 -14.20 12.55 12.55
C ASP A 50 -14.23 13.70 11.53
N THR A 51 -13.22 14.55 11.54
CA THR A 51 -13.07 15.73 10.66
C THR A 51 -12.03 15.51 9.55
N ARG A 52 -11.58 14.27 9.35
CA ARG A 52 -10.61 13.91 8.31
C ARG A 52 -11.02 14.49 6.95
N PRO A 53 -10.09 15.09 6.18
CA PRO A 53 -10.36 15.52 4.81
C PRO A 53 -10.91 14.38 3.96
N VAL A 54 -11.76 14.71 2.99
CA VAL A 54 -12.28 13.70 2.04
C VAL A 54 -11.12 13.05 1.28
N ASP A 55 -10.27 13.88 0.69
CA ASP A 55 -9.06 13.44 0.00
C ASP A 55 -7.79 13.75 0.82
N PRO A 56 -6.85 12.80 0.97
CA PRO A 56 -6.97 11.37 0.69
C PRO A 56 -7.60 10.60 1.85
N CYS A 57 -7.77 11.20 3.03
CA CYS A 57 -7.97 10.46 4.28
C CYS A 57 -9.24 9.59 4.34
N ARG A 58 -10.34 9.99 3.70
CA ARG A 58 -11.57 9.18 3.64
C ARG A 58 -11.64 8.31 2.39
N ASN A 59 -11.06 8.78 1.29
CA ASN A 59 -11.07 8.07 0.00
C ASN A 59 -10.05 6.93 -0.06
N PHE A 60 -8.96 7.03 0.70
CA PHE A 60 -7.90 6.04 0.71
C PHE A 60 -8.33 4.78 1.49
N VAL A 61 -8.25 3.64 0.81
CA VAL A 61 -8.48 2.32 1.40
C VAL A 61 -7.27 1.44 1.06
N CYS A 62 -6.49 1.05 2.08
CA CYS A 62 -5.37 0.14 1.84
C CYS A 62 -5.87 -1.26 1.47
N GLY A 63 -5.04 -2.01 0.76
CA GLY A 63 -5.36 -3.33 0.26
C GLY A 63 -5.71 -4.36 1.32
N TRP A 64 -5.30 -4.17 2.58
CA TRP A 64 -5.75 -5.00 3.70
C TRP A 64 -7.16 -4.63 4.18
N LEU A 65 -7.49 -3.33 4.21
CA LEU A 65 -8.79 -2.85 4.67
C LEU A 65 -9.90 -3.08 3.65
N ALA A 66 -9.55 -3.16 2.37
CA ALA A 66 -10.51 -3.34 1.28
C ALA A 66 -11.44 -4.55 1.52
N PRO A 67 -12.76 -4.43 1.29
CA PRO A 67 -13.70 -5.53 1.52
C PRO A 67 -13.40 -6.80 0.71
N THR A 68 -12.81 -6.64 -0.47
CA THR A 68 -12.42 -7.74 -1.37
C THR A 68 -10.93 -8.08 -1.26
N SER A 69 -10.30 -7.74 -0.13
CA SER A 69 -8.87 -7.97 0.10
C SER A 69 -8.52 -9.45 -0.02
N PRO A 70 -7.51 -9.82 -0.83
CA PRO A 70 -6.98 -11.20 -0.84
C PRO A 70 -6.04 -11.45 0.36
N LEU A 71 -5.69 -10.42 1.13
CA LEU A 71 -4.72 -10.54 2.21
C LEU A 71 -5.31 -11.26 3.42
N PRO A 72 -4.57 -12.17 4.06
CA PRO A 72 -4.97 -12.77 5.33
C PRO A 72 -4.96 -11.76 6.48
N GLU A 73 -5.65 -12.08 7.58
CA GLU A 73 -5.82 -11.18 8.72
C GLU A 73 -4.49 -10.75 9.37
N TRP A 74 -3.52 -11.66 9.44
CA TRP A 74 -2.19 -11.38 10.00
C TRP A 74 -1.37 -10.40 9.14
N MET A 75 -1.82 -10.08 7.92
CA MET A 75 -1.16 -9.12 7.03
C MET A 75 -1.54 -7.66 7.28
N ARG A 76 -2.28 -7.35 8.37
CA ARG A 76 -2.53 -5.96 8.78
C ARG A 76 -1.22 -5.16 8.79
N PRO A 77 -1.16 -3.94 8.24
CA PRO A 77 0.12 -3.28 7.93
C PRO A 77 1.09 -3.11 9.11
N ASP A 78 0.59 -2.76 10.29
CA ASP A 78 1.37 -2.66 11.53
C ASP A 78 1.95 -4.02 12.00
N ARG A 79 1.30 -5.14 11.63
CA ARG A 79 1.75 -6.49 11.97
C ARG A 79 2.69 -7.06 10.90
N SER A 80 2.41 -6.81 9.63
CA SER A 80 3.15 -7.35 8.48
C SER A 80 4.36 -6.52 8.08
N HIS A 81 4.41 -5.27 8.53
CA HIS A 81 5.33 -4.24 8.09
C HIS A 81 5.19 -3.94 6.59
N LEU A 82 3.97 -4.01 6.06
CA LEU A 82 3.70 -3.91 4.63
C LEU A 82 2.34 -3.26 4.37
N ILE A 83 2.33 -2.19 3.57
CA ILE A 83 1.11 -1.59 3.02
C ILE A 83 0.95 -2.14 1.60
N PHE A 84 -0.21 -2.74 1.32
CA PHE A 84 -0.55 -3.21 -0.02
C PHE A 84 -1.50 -2.22 -0.70
N LEU A 85 -1.26 -1.92 -1.97
CA LEU A 85 -2.00 -0.98 -2.80
C LEU A 85 -2.38 -1.72 -4.10
N PRO A 86 -3.53 -2.42 -4.13
CA PRO A 86 -3.92 -3.23 -5.27
C PRO A 86 -4.26 -2.37 -6.48
N ALA A 87 -3.91 -2.84 -7.68
CA ALA A 87 -4.21 -2.19 -8.96
C ALA A 87 -3.84 -0.68 -8.98
N SER A 88 -2.65 -0.34 -8.47
CA SER A 88 -2.22 1.06 -8.32
C SER A 88 -2.04 1.77 -9.66
N PHE A 89 -1.62 1.05 -10.69
CA PHE A 89 -1.57 1.53 -12.07
C PHE A 89 -1.72 0.36 -13.05
N THR A 90 -1.78 0.66 -14.35
CA THR A 90 -1.88 -0.37 -15.40
C THR A 90 -0.59 -0.41 -16.21
N TRP A 91 -0.03 -1.60 -16.41
CA TRP A 91 1.05 -1.85 -17.35
C TRP A 91 0.48 -2.61 -18.56
N ARG A 92 0.54 -1.98 -19.73
CA ARG A 92 -0.15 -2.45 -20.95
C ARG A 92 -1.66 -2.61 -20.69
N THR A 93 -2.12 -3.81 -20.39
CA THR A 93 -3.52 -4.12 -20.03
C THR A 93 -3.64 -4.82 -18.68
N ILE A 94 -2.53 -4.95 -17.94
CA ILE A 94 -2.46 -5.74 -16.72
C ILE A 94 -2.35 -4.78 -15.52
N PRO A 95 -3.24 -4.89 -14.52
CA PRO A 95 -3.13 -4.08 -13.31
C PRO A 95 -1.89 -4.48 -12.53
N VAL A 96 -1.13 -3.47 -12.08
CA VAL A 96 0.07 -3.64 -11.28
C VAL A 96 -0.26 -3.35 -9.83
N ASP A 97 0.10 -4.29 -8.96
CA ASP A 97 0.01 -4.11 -7.53
C ASP A 97 1.25 -3.38 -7.00
N VAL A 98 1.08 -2.54 -6.00
CA VAL A 98 2.20 -1.90 -5.31
C VAL A 98 2.17 -2.33 -3.85
N ALA A 99 3.34 -2.56 -3.29
CA ALA A 99 3.49 -2.74 -1.86
C ALA A 99 4.63 -1.88 -1.33
N VAL A 100 4.45 -1.33 -0.14
CA VAL A 100 5.39 -0.42 0.50
C VAL A 100 5.73 -0.96 1.88
N ALA A 101 7.02 -1.09 2.17
CA ALA A 101 7.50 -1.47 3.49
C ALA A 101 7.11 -0.42 4.54
N VAL A 102 6.71 -0.90 5.71
CA VAL A 102 6.55 -0.09 6.93
C VAL A 102 7.81 -0.31 7.75
N GLY A 103 8.68 0.70 7.84
CA GLY A 103 10.05 0.52 8.32
C GLY A 103 11.02 0.23 7.17
N ALA A 104 12.20 -0.29 7.51
CA ALA A 104 13.21 -0.62 6.52
C ALA A 104 12.74 -1.72 5.56
N ARG A 105 12.13 -2.80 6.08
CA ARG A 105 11.73 -3.97 5.30
C ARG A 105 10.46 -4.60 5.85
N PRO A 106 9.62 -5.21 4.98
CA PRO A 106 8.48 -6.01 5.43
C PRO A 106 8.96 -7.27 6.13
N ARG A 107 8.07 -7.89 6.94
CA ARG A 107 8.38 -9.20 7.52
C ARG A 107 8.60 -10.24 6.42
N ALA A 108 9.57 -11.13 6.60
CA ALA A 108 9.91 -12.17 5.62
C ALA A 108 8.68 -13.00 5.20
N LYS A 109 7.82 -13.36 6.16
CA LYS A 109 6.55 -14.07 5.89
C LYS A 109 5.60 -13.26 5.01
N ALA A 110 5.48 -11.95 5.24
CA ALA A 110 4.62 -11.07 4.47
C ALA A 110 5.14 -10.90 3.04
N ARG A 111 6.47 -10.71 2.89
CA ARG A 111 7.13 -10.65 1.58
C ARG A 111 6.92 -11.92 0.78
N ALA A 112 7.22 -13.08 1.37
CA ALA A 112 7.08 -14.37 0.68
C ALA A 112 5.63 -14.64 0.26
N TRP A 113 4.65 -14.28 1.10
CA TRP A 113 3.24 -14.37 0.74
C TRP A 113 2.90 -13.49 -0.46
N LEU A 114 3.37 -12.24 -0.47
CA LEU A 114 3.09 -11.28 -1.54
C LEU A 114 3.70 -11.70 -2.88
N GLU A 115 4.94 -12.20 -2.86
CA GLU A 115 5.60 -12.76 -4.03
C GLU A 115 4.87 -13.99 -4.58
N ALA A 116 4.36 -14.84 -3.68
CA ALA A 116 3.52 -15.97 -4.07
C ALA A 116 2.20 -15.52 -4.68
N PHE A 117 1.51 -14.58 -4.04
CA PHE A 117 0.27 -14.02 -4.53
C PHE A 117 0.43 -13.37 -5.92
N SER A 118 1.49 -12.58 -6.14
CA SER A 118 1.78 -11.97 -7.45
C SER A 118 1.95 -13.03 -8.55
N ARG A 119 2.70 -14.10 -8.26
CA ARG A 119 2.91 -15.21 -9.19
C ARG A 119 1.61 -15.96 -9.49
N ASP A 120 0.86 -16.33 -8.47
CA ASP A 120 -0.35 -17.15 -8.60
C ASP A 120 -1.49 -16.35 -9.26
N ALA A 121 -1.62 -15.06 -8.94
CA ALA A 121 -2.58 -14.15 -9.57
C ALA A 121 -2.15 -13.69 -10.97
N ARG A 122 -0.90 -13.96 -11.37
CA ARG A 122 -0.26 -13.44 -12.60
C ARG A 122 -0.39 -11.93 -12.72
N ARG A 123 -0.24 -11.23 -11.60
CA ARG A 123 -0.29 -9.76 -11.51
C ARG A 123 1.10 -9.24 -11.20
N PRO A 124 1.67 -8.35 -12.01
CA PRO A 124 2.93 -7.70 -11.70
C PRO A 124 2.84 -6.93 -10.39
N LEU A 125 3.96 -6.86 -9.70
CA LEU A 125 4.09 -6.25 -8.39
C LEU A 125 5.34 -5.37 -8.35
N LEU A 126 5.19 -4.17 -7.79
CA LEU A 126 6.32 -3.34 -7.33
C LEU A 126 6.35 -3.33 -5.80
N LEU A 127 7.49 -3.71 -5.22
CA LEU A 127 7.74 -3.64 -3.79
C LEU A 127 8.76 -2.54 -3.50
N GLN A 128 8.37 -1.52 -2.74
CA GLN A 128 9.31 -0.55 -2.16
C GLN A 128 9.79 -1.04 -0.80
N ALA A 129 11.09 -1.24 -0.65
CA ALA A 129 11.72 -1.59 0.63
C ALA A 129 13.14 -1.02 0.68
N ASP A 130 13.55 -0.53 1.85
CA ASP A 130 14.91 0.01 2.07
C ASP A 130 15.30 1.17 1.13
N GLY A 131 14.30 1.96 0.70
CA GLY A 131 14.48 3.03 -0.28
C GLY A 131 14.60 2.55 -1.73
N GLU A 132 14.60 1.26 -1.97
CA GLU A 132 14.72 0.65 -3.30
C GLU A 132 13.40 0.05 -3.78
N TRP A 133 13.25 -0.01 -5.10
CA TRP A 133 12.12 -0.64 -5.76
C TRP A 133 12.51 -1.99 -6.35
N GLN A 134 11.68 -2.99 -6.08
CA GLN A 134 11.86 -4.36 -6.56
C GLN A 134 10.65 -4.73 -7.42
N ALA A 135 10.90 -5.13 -8.67
CA ALA A 135 9.85 -5.57 -9.59
C ALA A 135 9.71 -7.09 -9.58
N HIS A 136 8.46 -7.56 -9.57
CA HIS A 136 8.11 -8.98 -9.66
C HIS A 136 7.05 -9.14 -10.74
N GLY A 137 7.23 -10.09 -11.65
CA GLY A 137 6.30 -10.29 -12.76
C GLY A 137 6.94 -11.01 -13.95
N PRO A 138 6.27 -11.00 -15.11
CA PRO A 138 6.81 -11.59 -16.33
C PRO A 138 8.09 -10.87 -16.80
N PRO A 139 8.98 -11.54 -17.57
CA PRO A 139 10.25 -10.95 -18.01
C PRO A 139 10.13 -9.58 -18.68
N ASP A 140 9.14 -9.40 -19.56
CA ASP A 140 8.83 -8.13 -20.21
C ASP A 140 8.56 -7.00 -19.19
N PHE A 141 7.81 -7.30 -18.13
CA PHE A 141 7.52 -6.32 -17.08
C PHE A 141 8.80 -5.94 -16.34
N LEU A 142 9.64 -6.93 -16.02
CA LEU A 142 10.91 -6.67 -15.34
C LEU A 142 11.81 -5.77 -16.19
N HIS A 143 11.90 -6.02 -17.49
CA HIS A 143 12.66 -5.19 -18.42
C HIS A 143 12.14 -3.74 -18.45
N ASP A 144 10.84 -3.56 -18.67
CA ASP A 144 10.20 -2.23 -18.70
C ASP A 144 10.39 -1.48 -17.36
N MET A 145 10.34 -2.20 -16.23
CA MET A 145 10.54 -1.61 -14.91
C MET A 145 11.99 -1.25 -14.62
N VAL A 146 12.98 -2.03 -15.08
CA VAL A 146 14.40 -1.66 -14.96
C VAL A 146 14.65 -0.31 -15.61
N GLU A 147 14.15 -0.12 -16.83
CA GLU A 147 14.30 1.17 -17.51
C GLU A 147 13.54 2.30 -16.81
N ARG A 148 12.32 2.04 -16.33
CA ARG A 148 11.52 3.05 -15.63
C ARG A 148 12.19 3.49 -14.34
N LEU A 149 12.68 2.53 -13.55
CA LEU A 149 13.37 2.78 -12.28
C LEU A 149 14.69 3.53 -12.46
N ALA A 150 15.35 3.38 -13.61
CA ALA A 150 16.53 4.18 -13.95
C ALA A 150 16.20 5.66 -14.27
N ARG A 151 14.95 5.96 -14.64
CA ARG A 151 14.50 7.29 -15.07
C ARG A 151 13.73 8.07 -14.00
N THR A 152 13.16 7.41 -13.00
CA THR A 152 12.33 8.05 -11.98
C THR A 152 12.49 7.43 -10.59
N ASP A 153 12.46 8.28 -9.56
CA ASP A 153 12.43 7.88 -8.15
C ASP A 153 11.06 7.30 -7.71
N ASP A 154 10.02 7.45 -8.55
CA ASP A 154 8.68 6.93 -8.28
C ASP A 154 8.06 6.25 -9.52
N PRO A 155 8.23 4.93 -9.69
CA PRO A 155 7.71 4.17 -10.82
C PRO A 155 6.18 3.98 -10.76
N THR A 156 5.48 4.51 -9.77
CA THR A 156 4.02 4.36 -9.66
C THR A 156 3.27 5.50 -10.34
N ARG A 157 3.91 6.65 -10.54
CA ARG A 157 3.35 7.80 -11.25
C ARG A 157 3.57 7.64 -12.75
N SER A 158 2.48 7.49 -13.49
CA SER A 158 2.44 7.51 -14.97
C SER A 158 2.70 8.91 -15.50
#